data_AF-A0A3M8G6S7-F1
#
_entry.id   AF-A0A3M8G6S7-F1
#
_cell.length_a   1.000
_cell.length_b   1.000
_cell.length_c   1.000
_cell.angle_alpha   90.00
_cell.angle_beta   90.00
_cell.angle_gamma   90.00
#
_symmetry.space_group_name_H-M   'P 1'
#
loop_
_entity.id
_entity.type
_entity.pdbx_description
1 polymer ?
#
loop_
_entity_poly.entity_id
_entity_poly.type
_entity_poly.pdbx_seq_one_letter_code
_entity_poly.pdbx_strand_id
1 'polypeptide(L)'
;MHEIGFTQWFGILELPFLLVCIFYSFKTAQTLKGGVFGTGMIYLAWGFIVMAVGHLSLQLINFFGLDIFDWIFSQPLGKVVWFIALMATWGLSAVGFYKIYQASKA
;
A
#
# COMPACT_ATOMS: atom_id res chain seq x y z
N MET A 1 -16.18 28.00 0.67
CA MET A 1 -14.84 27.38 0.76
C MET A 1 -15.06 25.98 1.30
N HIS A 2 -14.62 24.93 0.60
CA HIS A 2 -14.72 23.57 1.12
C HIS A 2 -13.69 23.44 2.24
N GLU A 3 -14.14 23.43 3.50
CA GLU A 3 -13.22 23.25 4.62
C GLU A 3 -12.65 21.83 4.56
N ILE A 4 -11.33 21.73 4.41
CA ILE A 4 -10.64 20.45 4.46
C ILE A 4 -10.69 19.99 5.92
N GLY A 5 -11.52 18.99 6.19
CA GLY A 5 -11.65 18.38 7.50
C GLY A 5 -10.37 17.66 7.92
N PHE A 6 -10.23 17.43 9.22
CA PHE A 6 -9.08 16.75 9.83
C PHE A 6 -8.80 15.38 9.18
N THR A 7 -9.83 14.64 8.79
CA THR A 7 -9.74 13.33 8.11
C THR A 7 -9.05 13.41 6.75
N GLN A 8 -9.32 14.46 5.96
CA GLN A 8 -8.71 14.63 4.63
C GLN A 8 -7.24 15.03 4.75
N TRP A 9 -6.89 15.87 5.74
CA TRP A 9 -5.49 16.21 6.05
C TRP A 9 -4.67 15.00 6.48
N PHE A 10 -5.24 14.15 7.34
CA PHE A 10 -4.58 12.91 7.75
C PHE A 10 -4.31 12.00 6.54
N GLY A 11 -5.31 11.85 5.67
CA GLY A 11 -5.18 11.07 4.45
C GLY A 11 -4.08 11.55 3.48
N ILE A 12 -3.82 12.86 3.43
CA ILE A 12 -2.67 13.41 2.68
C ILE A 12 -1.35 13.03 3.35
N LEU A 13 -1.26 13.11 4.69
CA LEU A 13 -0.04 12.80 5.45
C LEU A 13 0.31 11.32 5.44
N GLU A 14 -0.66 10.44 5.19
CA GLU A 14 -0.44 9.01 5.00
C GLU A 14 0.43 8.70 3.77
N LEU A 15 0.35 9.50 2.70
CA LEU A 15 1.11 9.24 1.46
C LEU A 15 2.63 9.39 1.66
N PRO A 16 3.17 10.50 2.22
CA PRO A 16 4.59 10.60 2.56
C PRO A 16 5.07 9.46 3.48
N PHE A 17 4.27 9.09 4.48
CA PHE A 17 4.59 7.98 5.37
C PHE A 17 4.73 6.67 4.60
N LEU A 18 3.78 6.35 3.72
CA LEU A 18 3.81 5.14 2.89
C LEU A 18 5.02 5.13 1.95
N LEU A 19 5.41 6.27 1.38
CA LEU A 19 6.63 6.37 0.57
C LEU A 19 7.89 6.02 1.36
N VAL A 20 7.99 6.50 2.60
CA VAL A 20 9.10 6.15 3.51
C VAL A 20 9.08 4.65 3.80
N CYS A 21 7.92 4.06 4.12
CA CYS A 21 7.78 2.63 4.35
C CYS A 21 8.23 1.80 3.14
N ILE A 22 7.81 2.18 1.93
CA ILE A 22 8.20 1.50 0.68
C ILE A 22 9.72 1.58 0.49
N PHE A 23 10.29 2.78 0.60
CA PHE A 23 11.71 3.02 0.39
C PHE A 23 12.57 2.19 1.36
N TYR A 24 12.28 2.26 2.66
CA TYR A 24 13.04 1.52 3.66
C TYR A 24 12.78 0.02 3.59
N SER A 25 11.61 -0.43 3.16
CA SER A 25 11.34 -1.86 2.97
C SER A 25 12.22 -2.45 1.86
N PHE A 26 12.31 -1.79 0.70
CA PHE A 26 13.22 -2.21 -0.36
C PHE A 26 14.69 -2.09 0.02
N LYS A 27 15.08 -0.99 0.68
CA LYS A 27 16.46 -0.81 1.13
C LYS A 27 16.88 -1.91 2.10
N THR A 28 16.02 -2.25 3.06
CA THR A 28 16.26 -3.33 4.03
C THR A 28 16.33 -4.68 3.32
N ALA A 29 15.43 -4.94 2.37
CA ALA A 29 15.45 -6.17 1.58
C ALA A 29 16.78 -6.35 0.82
N GLN A 30 17.29 -5.28 0.18
CA GLN A 30 18.55 -5.30 -0.56
C GLN A 30 19.75 -5.55 0.36
N THR A 31 19.78 -4.90 1.53
CA THR A 31 20.86 -5.11 2.51
C THR A 31 20.95 -6.55 3.00
N LEU A 32 19.81 -7.24 3.11
CA LEU A 32 19.72 -8.62 3.62
C LEU A 32 19.90 -9.70 2.54
N LYS A 33 20.28 -9.31 1.31
CA LYS A 33 20.74 -10.19 0.21
C LYS A 33 19.85 -11.42 -0.06
N GLY A 34 18.53 -11.27 0.08
CA GLY A 34 17.57 -12.32 -0.33
C GLY A 34 17.36 -13.47 0.67
N GLY A 35 17.87 -13.37 1.91
CA GLY A 35 17.47 -14.31 2.96
C GLY A 35 15.95 -14.28 3.25
N VAL A 36 15.45 -15.19 4.08
CA VAL A 36 14.02 -15.30 4.42
C VAL A 36 13.46 -13.95 4.91
N PHE A 37 14.21 -13.23 5.75
CA PHE A 37 13.86 -11.88 6.19
C PHE A 37 13.78 -10.89 5.01
N GLY A 38 14.82 -10.85 4.17
CA GLY A 38 14.88 -9.96 3.01
C GLY A 38 13.72 -10.19 2.05
N THR A 39 13.36 -11.46 1.83
CA THR A 39 12.19 -11.81 1.03
C THR A 39 10.89 -11.34 1.69
N GLY A 40 10.78 -11.45 3.02
CA GLY A 40 9.67 -10.88 3.78
C GLY A 40 9.53 -9.37 3.59
N MET A 41 10.64 -8.64 3.66
CA MET A 41 10.66 -7.20 3.41
C MET A 41 10.25 -6.82 1.97
N ILE A 42 10.55 -7.65 0.97
CA ILE A 42 10.07 -7.43 -0.42
C ILE A 42 8.55 -7.53 -0.50
N TYR A 43 7.94 -8.54 0.15
CA TYR A 43 6.48 -8.65 0.18
C TYR A 43 5.83 -7.48 0.91
N LEU A 44 6.40 -7.02 2.02
CA LEU A 44 5.95 -5.80 2.69
C LEU A 44 6.03 -4.59 1.77
N ALA A 45 7.15 -4.42 1.06
CA ALA A 45 7.33 -3.29 0.13
C ALA A 45 6.24 -3.28 -0.96
N TRP A 46 5.95 -4.43 -1.57
CA TRP A 46 4.86 -4.55 -2.53
C TRP A 46 3.48 -4.30 -1.91
N GLY A 47 3.23 -4.80 -0.70
CA GLY A 47 1.99 -4.52 0.03
C GLY A 47 1.79 -3.03 0.28
N PHE A 48 2.85 -2.32 0.68
CA PHE A 48 2.83 -0.88 0.88
C PHE A 48 2.67 -0.09 -0.43
N ILE A 49 3.22 -0.56 -1.55
CA ILE A 49 2.94 0.05 -2.87
C ILE A 49 1.46 -0.02 -3.19
N VAL A 50 0.84 -1.20 -3.08
CA VAL A 50 -0.58 -1.37 -3.37
C VAL A 50 -1.43 -0.50 -2.44
N MET A 51 -1.05 -0.43 -1.16
CA MET A 51 -1.68 0.47 -0.18
C MET A 51 -1.54 1.94 -0.59
N ALA A 52 -0.35 2.41 -0.97
CA ALA A 52 -0.12 3.79 -1.39
C ALA A 52 -0.97 4.18 -2.60
N VAL A 53 -1.11 3.30 -3.59
CA VAL A 53 -1.99 3.52 -4.74
C VAL A 53 -3.46 3.59 -4.30
N GLY A 54 -3.90 2.71 -3.40
CA GLY A 54 -5.25 2.74 -2.85
C GLY A 54 -5.57 4.04 -2.11
N HIS A 55 -4.67 4.48 -1.23
CA HIS A 55 -4.81 5.74 -0.49
C HIS A 55 -4.78 6.95 -1.44
N LEU A 56 -3.92 6.94 -2.46
CA LEU A 56 -3.88 7.99 -3.49
C LEU A 56 -5.22 8.08 -4.23
N SER A 57 -5.78 6.94 -4.62
CA SER A 57 -7.10 6.89 -5.27
C SER A 57 -8.20 7.42 -4.36
N LEU A 58 -8.20 7.07 -3.07
CA LEU A 58 -9.14 7.63 -2.11
C LEU A 58 -9.01 9.15 -1.98
N GLN A 59 -7.78 9.69 -1.94
CA GLN A 59 -7.60 11.14 -1.90
C GLN A 59 -8.13 11.81 -3.17
N LEU A 60 -7.91 11.22 -4.34
CA LEU A 60 -8.42 11.79 -5.59
C LEU A 60 -9.96 11.80 -5.65
N ILE A 61 -10.61 10.77 -5.10
CA ILE A 61 -12.07 10.75 -4.94
C ILE A 61 -12.50 11.85 -3.98
N ASN A 62 -11.85 11.98 -2.82
CA ASN A 62 -12.24 12.93 -1.78
C ASN A 62 -12.02 14.40 -2.18
N PHE A 63 -10.97 14.70 -2.95
CA PHE A 63 -10.63 16.08 -3.34
C PHE A 63 -11.19 16.49 -4.69
N PHE A 64 -11.29 15.56 -5.65
CA PHE A 64 -11.63 15.86 -7.04
C PHE A 64 -12.85 15.09 -7.56
N GLY A 65 -13.39 14.14 -6.78
CA GLY A 65 -14.47 13.25 -7.24
C GLY A 65 -14.03 12.26 -8.33
N LEU A 66 -12.71 12.04 -8.48
CA LEU A 66 -12.14 11.18 -9.52
C LEU A 66 -11.80 9.80 -8.95
N ASP A 67 -12.57 8.79 -9.37
CA ASP A 67 -12.25 7.39 -9.10
C ASP A 67 -11.35 6.83 -10.22
N ILE A 68 -10.07 6.61 -9.93
CA ILE A 68 -9.10 6.09 -10.90
C ILE A 68 -9.51 4.69 -11.38
N PHE A 69 -10.00 3.84 -10.47
CA PHE A 69 -10.31 2.46 -10.80
C PHE A 69 -11.52 2.39 -11.74
N ASP A 70 -12.56 3.16 -11.46
CA ASP A 70 -13.71 3.26 -12.35
C ASP A 70 -13.36 3.97 -13.66
N TRP A 71 -12.46 4.96 -13.66
CA TRP A 71 -12.02 5.62 -14.88
C TRP A 71 -11.26 4.69 -15.83
N ILE A 72 -10.41 3.80 -15.30
CA ILE A 72 -9.61 2.86 -16.11
C ILE A 72 -10.40 1.62 -16.50
N PHE A 73 -11.17 1.03 -15.56
CA PHE A 73 -11.78 -0.29 -15.74
C PHE A 73 -13.30 -0.25 -15.97
N SER A 74 -13.95 0.91 -15.82
CA SER A 74 -15.40 1.10 -15.82
C SER A 74 -16.13 0.32 -14.72
N GLN A 75 -17.34 0.76 -14.36
CA GLN A 75 -18.18 -0.01 -13.41
C GLN A 75 -18.82 -1.22 -14.12
N PRO A 76 -18.92 -2.40 -13.44
CA PRO A 76 -18.58 -2.66 -12.04
C PRO A 76 -17.13 -3.12 -11.79
N LEU A 77 -16.31 -3.26 -12.84
CA LEU A 77 -14.97 -3.83 -12.74
C LEU A 77 -14.02 -2.99 -11.87
N GLY A 78 -14.11 -1.67 -11.89
CA GLY A 78 -13.29 -0.78 -11.05
C GLY A 78 -13.39 -1.14 -9.56
N LYS A 79 -14.61 -1.35 -9.06
CA LYS A 79 -14.85 -1.78 -7.66
C LYS A 79 -14.28 -3.16 -7.36
N VAL A 80 -14.36 -4.09 -8.31
CA VAL A 80 -13.77 -5.44 -8.16
C VAL A 80 -12.26 -5.35 -8.09
N VAL A 81 -11.63 -4.56 -8.97
CA VAL A 81 -10.17 -4.33 -8.97
C VAL A 81 -9.72 -3.68 -7.66
N TRP A 82 -10.46 -2.69 -7.17
CA TRP A 82 -10.19 -2.05 -5.88
C TRP A 82 -10.24 -3.07 -4.72
N PHE A 83 -11.24 -3.94 -4.69
CA PHE A 83 -11.35 -4.99 -3.69
C PHE A 83 -10.19 -6.00 -3.78
N ILE A 84 -9.80 -6.40 -5.00
CA ILE A 84 -8.64 -7.29 -5.22
C ILE A 84 -7.35 -6.61 -4.72
N ALA A 85 -7.17 -5.31 -4.97
CA ALA A 85 -6.03 -4.56 -4.47
C ALA A 85 -5.98 -4.56 -2.93
N LEU A 86 -7.12 -4.37 -2.26
CA LEU A 86 -7.21 -4.44 -0.80
C LEU A 86 -6.79 -5.82 -0.26
N MET A 87 -7.31 -6.89 -0.86
CA MET A 87 -6.94 -8.26 -0.51
C MET A 87 -5.45 -8.54 -0.77
N ALA A 88 -4.90 -8.03 -1.87
CA ALA A 88 -3.49 -8.15 -2.21
C ALA A 88 -2.60 -7.45 -1.17
N THR A 89 -2.97 -6.25 -0.71
CA THR A 89 -2.25 -5.55 0.36
C THR A 89 -2.17 -6.41 1.62
N TRP A 90 -3.29 -6.95 2.10
CA TRP A 90 -3.30 -7.79 3.30
C TRP A 90 -2.54 -9.10 3.12
N GLY A 91 -2.71 -9.76 1.97
CA GLY A 91 -2.00 -11.00 1.66
C GLY A 91 -0.49 -10.80 1.60
N LEU A 92 -0.02 -9.77 0.90
CA LEU A 92 1.40 -9.43 0.81
C LEU A 92 1.96 -9.05 2.18
N SER A 93 1.24 -8.24 2.96
CA SER A 93 1.66 -7.87 4.31
C SER A 93 1.75 -9.08 5.24
N ALA A 94 0.74 -9.96 5.24
CA ALA A 94 0.72 -11.16 6.07
C ALA A 94 1.88 -12.11 5.72
N VAL A 95 2.11 -12.37 4.43
CA VAL A 95 3.24 -13.19 3.97
C VAL A 95 4.58 -12.54 4.32
N GLY A 96 4.68 -11.22 4.17
CA GLY A 96 5.88 -10.45 4.53
C GLY A 96 6.24 -10.59 6.00
N PHE A 97 5.28 -10.32 6.89
CA PHE A 97 5.46 -10.46 8.34
C PHE A 97 5.72 -11.91 8.77
N TYR A 98 5.04 -12.89 8.16
CA TYR A 98 5.27 -14.30 8.46
C TYR A 98 6.72 -14.72 8.14
N LYS A 99 7.26 -14.30 6.99
CA LYS A 99 8.65 -14.59 6.63
C LYS A 99 9.64 -13.90 7.57
N ILE A 100 9.39 -12.65 7.95
CA ILE A 100 10.21 -11.95 8.94
C ILE A 100 10.20 -12.70 10.28
N TYR A 101 9.03 -13.11 10.75
CA TYR A 101 8.88 -13.91 11.97
C TYR A 101 9.63 -15.24 11.90
N GLN A 102 9.53 -15.96 10.78
CA GLN A 102 10.27 -17.20 10.56
C GLN A 102 11.78 -16.97 10.65
N ALA A 103 12.28 -15.89 10.05
CA ALA A 103 13.69 -15.54 10.08
C ALA A 103 14.18 -15.11 11.47
N SER A 104 13.32 -14.50 12.29
CA SER A 104 13.65 -14.10 13.66
C SER A 104 13.65 -15.24 14.68
N LYS A 105 13.12 -16.42 14.31
CA LYS A 105 13.11 -17.62 15.15
C LYS A 105 14.31 -18.55 14.91
N ALA A 106 15.02 -18.38 13.81
CA ALA A 106 16.19 -19.16 13.43
C ALA A 106 17.46 -18.58 14.06
#